data_AF-A0A4Q7RR91-F1
#
_entry.id   AF-A0A4Q7RR91-F1
#
_cell.length_a   1.000
_cell.length_b   1.000
_cell.length_c   1.000
_cell.angle_alpha   90.00
_cell.angle_beta   90.00
_cell.angle_gamma   90.00
#
_symmetry.space_group_name_H-M   'P 1'
#
loop_
_entity.id
_entity.type
_entity.pdbx_description
1 polymer ?
#
loop_
_entity_poly.entity_id
_entity_poly.type
_entity_poly.pdbx_seq_one_letter_code
_entity_poly.pdbx_strand_id
1 'polypeptide(L)'
;MTHADCMTETRVLTPYQSAHISKVYPECRADMRHYFETGAQVVVYRQHECGDDVLPFALAVSGTDFWIDCCESPRAALTLASKLGLEVVKVSV
;
A
#
# COMPACT_ATOMS: atom_id res chain seq x y z
N MET A 1 18.06 -23.25 25.12
CA MET A 1 17.30 -21.99 25.02
C MET A 1 16.95 -21.80 23.55
N THR A 2 15.80 -22.31 23.14
CA THR A 2 15.28 -22.21 21.78
C THR A 2 14.85 -20.77 21.54
N HIS A 3 15.66 -20.00 20.83
CA HIS A 3 15.19 -18.78 20.20
C HIS A 3 14.27 -19.23 19.07
N ALA A 4 12.96 -19.00 19.25
CA ALA A 4 12.01 -19.14 18.18
C ALA A 4 12.35 -18.05 17.15
N ASP A 5 13.03 -18.44 16.07
CA ASP A 5 13.04 -17.68 14.83
C ASP A 5 11.59 -17.54 14.38
N CYS A 6 10.97 -16.41 14.71
CA CYS A 6 9.71 -15.98 14.15
C CYS A 6 9.99 -15.59 12.70
N MET A 7 10.13 -16.61 11.85
CA MET A 7 10.19 -16.41 10.41
C MET A 7 8.81 -15.89 9.99
N THR A 8 8.70 -14.58 9.81
CA THR A 8 7.59 -13.98 9.10
C THR A 8 7.56 -14.65 7.73
N GLU A 9 6.53 -15.47 7.46
CA GLU A 9 6.35 -16.09 6.15
C GLU A 9 6.34 -14.99 5.09
N THR A 10 7.42 -14.89 4.31
CA THR A 10 7.48 -13.97 3.17
C THR A 10 6.49 -14.44 2.13
N ARG A 11 5.35 -13.75 2.03
CA ARG A 11 4.29 -14.10 1.11
C ARG A 11 4.76 -13.88 -0.32
N VAL A 12 4.52 -14.87 -1.20
CA VAL A 12 4.80 -14.71 -2.63
C VAL A 12 3.93 -13.59 -3.20
N LEU A 13 4.57 -12.59 -3.81
CA LEU A 13 3.89 -11.45 -4.42
C LEU A 13 3.03 -11.88 -5.61
N THR A 14 1.84 -11.28 -5.73
CA THR A 14 1.00 -11.47 -6.92
C THR A 14 1.60 -10.74 -8.13
N PRO A 15 1.19 -11.09 -9.38
CA PRO A 15 1.60 -10.36 -10.56
C PRO A 15 1.22 -8.86 -10.50
N TYR A 16 0.05 -8.54 -9.92
CA TYR A 16 -0.39 -7.16 -9.75
C TYR A 16 0.50 -6.38 -8.78
N GLN A 17 0.87 -6.99 -7.66
CA GLN A 17 1.79 -6.40 -6.68
C GLN A 17 3.18 -6.18 -7.26
N SER A 18 3.71 -7.17 -7.99
CA SER A 18 5.03 -7.07 -8.65
C SER A 18 5.05 -5.98 -9.73
N ALA A 19 3.98 -5.87 -10.50
CA ALA A 19 3.81 -4.81 -11.49
C ALA A 19 3.69 -3.43 -10.83
N HIS A 20 3.02 -3.32 -9.67
CA HIS A 20 2.90 -2.08 -8.92
C HIS A 20 4.25 -1.61 -8.38
N ILE A 21 5.03 -2.50 -7.74
CA ILE A 21 6.38 -2.21 -7.25
C ILE A 21 7.29 -1.72 -8.40
N SER A 22 7.13 -2.26 -9.60
CA SER A 22 7.97 -1.85 -10.74
C SER A 22 7.69 -0.41 -11.21
N LYS A 23 6.49 0.12 -10.95
CA LYS A 23 6.06 1.47 -11.37
C LYS A 23 6.48 2.57 -10.39
N VAL A 24 6.64 2.25 -9.12
CA VAL A 24 7.00 3.24 -8.09
C VAL A 24 8.47 3.63 -8.21
N TYR A 25 8.83 4.76 -7.58
CA TYR A 25 10.20 5.23 -7.51
C TYR A 25 11.13 4.14 -6.94
N PRO A 26 12.36 3.96 -7.50
CA PRO A 26 13.26 2.88 -7.10
C PRO A 26 13.51 2.77 -5.59
N GLU A 27 13.62 3.89 -4.90
CA GLU A 27 13.82 4.01 -3.46
C GLU A 27 12.65 3.46 -2.64
N CYS A 28 11.43 3.52 -3.16
CA CYS A 28 10.23 3.01 -2.47
C CYS A 28 10.02 1.50 -2.66
N ARG A 29 10.75 0.85 -3.58
CA ARG A 29 10.44 -0.53 -4.00
C ARG A 29 10.65 -1.55 -2.90
N ALA A 30 11.66 -1.37 -2.06
CA ALA A 30 11.97 -2.27 -0.96
C ALA A 30 10.85 -2.23 0.09
N ASP A 31 10.44 -1.03 0.50
CA ASP A 31 9.37 -0.83 1.48
C ASP A 31 8.01 -1.28 0.94
N MET A 32 7.69 -0.92 -0.31
CA MET A 32 6.46 -1.37 -0.98
C MET A 32 6.37 -2.90 -1.04
N ARG A 33 7.48 -3.58 -1.36
CA ARG A 33 7.56 -5.05 -1.32
C ARG A 33 7.29 -5.57 0.08
N HIS A 34 7.96 -5.01 1.09
CA HIS A 34 7.79 -5.44 2.47
C HIS A 34 6.32 -5.34 2.93
N TYR A 35 5.63 -4.25 2.62
CA TYR A 35 4.22 -4.10 2.97
C TYR A 35 3.30 -5.10 2.26
N PHE A 36 3.59 -5.46 1.01
CA PHE A 36 2.83 -6.49 0.31
C PHE A 36 3.09 -7.90 0.84
N GLU A 37 4.35 -8.21 1.19
CA GLU A 37 4.74 -9.50 1.76
C GLU A 37 4.15 -9.73 3.15
N THR A 38 4.03 -8.67 3.96
CA THR A 38 3.46 -8.70 5.31
C THR A 38 1.93 -8.59 5.33
N GLY A 39 1.29 -8.35 4.18
CA GLY A 39 -0.16 -8.22 4.09
C GLY A 39 -0.67 -6.95 4.79
N ALA A 40 0.03 -5.84 4.62
CA ALA A 40 -0.28 -4.58 5.28
C ALA A 40 -1.74 -4.14 5.08
N GLN A 41 -2.32 -3.59 6.15
CA GLN A 41 -3.62 -2.95 6.12
C GLN A 41 -3.47 -1.52 5.59
N VAL A 42 -4.48 -1.05 4.88
CA VAL A 42 -4.46 0.27 4.23
C VAL A 42 -5.66 1.12 4.62
N VAL A 43 -5.46 2.43 4.51
CA VAL A 43 -6.48 3.45 4.71
C VAL A 43 -6.63 4.29 3.46
N VAL A 44 -7.84 4.78 3.22
CA VAL A 44 -8.14 5.73 2.15
C VAL A 44 -8.54 7.05 2.79
N TYR A 45 -7.88 8.13 2.38
CA TYR A 45 -8.23 9.47 2.84
C TYR A 45 -7.97 10.53 1.77
N ARG A 46 -8.60 11.70 1.93
CA ARG A 46 -8.31 12.86 1.08
C ARG A 46 -6.96 13.47 1.48
N GLN A 47 -6.01 13.51 0.55
CA GLN A 47 -4.71 14.11 0.79
C GLN A 47 -4.76 15.62 0.56
N HIS A 48 -4.04 16.37 1.39
CA HIS A 48 -3.93 17.83 1.34
C HIS A 48 -2.46 18.29 1.36
N GLU A 49 -1.53 17.35 1.23
CA GLU A 49 -0.09 17.56 1.39
C GLU A 49 0.57 17.90 0.06
N CYS A 50 0.07 17.32 -1.03
CA CYS A 50 0.51 17.59 -2.37
C CYS A 50 -0.43 18.57 -3.07
N GLY A 51 0.13 19.42 -3.92
CA GLY A 51 -0.63 20.33 -4.78
C GLY A 51 -1.40 19.61 -5.89
N ASP A 52 -1.97 20.39 -6.81
CA ASP A 52 -2.90 19.93 -7.85
C ASP A 52 -2.30 18.92 -8.85
N ASP A 53 -0.98 18.73 -8.85
CA ASP A 53 -0.28 17.74 -9.68
C ASP A 53 -0.43 16.30 -9.17
N VAL A 54 -1.00 16.12 -7.98
CA VAL A 54 -1.22 14.80 -7.35
C VAL A 54 -2.70 14.56 -7.12
N LEU A 55 -3.16 13.34 -7.39
CA LEU A 55 -4.56 12.98 -7.24
C LEU A 55 -5.05 13.14 -5.79
N PRO A 56 -6.34 13.48 -5.57
CA PRO A 56 -6.83 13.97 -4.29
C PRO A 56 -7.00 12.92 -3.20
N PHE A 57 -6.97 11.61 -3.51
CA PHE A 57 -7.12 10.56 -2.51
C PHE A 57 -5.87 9.71 -2.39
N ALA A 58 -5.32 9.57 -1.19
CA ALA A 58 -4.22 8.68 -0.91
C ALA A 58 -4.74 7.29 -0.48
N LEU A 59 -4.11 6.24 -1.00
CA LEU A 59 -4.14 4.90 -0.43
C LEU A 59 -2.84 4.72 0.37
N ALA A 60 -2.92 4.73 1.69
CA ALA A 60 -1.74 4.68 2.56
C ALA A 60 -1.74 3.44 3.45
N VAL A 61 -0.56 3.00 3.87
CA VAL A 61 -0.42 1.92 4.86
C VAL A 61 -0.84 2.42 6.23
N SER A 62 -1.77 1.70 6.86
CA SER A 62 -2.35 2.04 8.16
C SER A 62 -1.27 2.13 9.23
N GLY A 63 -1.28 3.24 10.00
CA GLY A 63 -0.31 3.47 11.07
C GLY A 63 1.07 3.95 10.59
N THR A 64 1.20 4.34 9.32
CA THR A 64 2.44 4.87 8.73
C THR A 64 2.14 6.05 7.81
N ASP A 65 3.19 6.76 7.42
CA ASP A 65 3.12 7.83 6.41
C ASP A 65 3.40 7.32 4.98
N PHE A 66 3.46 6.00 4.78
CA PHE A 66 3.81 5.40 3.50
C PHE A 66 2.59 5.30 2.57
N TRP A 67 2.67 5.94 1.40
CA TRP A 67 1.61 5.89 0.39
C TRP A 67 1.86 4.78 -0.63
N ILE A 68 0.82 3.97 -0.86
CA ILE A 68 0.80 2.94 -1.91
C ILE A 68 0.56 3.56 -3.27
N ASP A 69 -0.40 4.49 -3.37
CA ASP A 69 -0.73 5.23 -4.58
C ASP A 69 -1.65 6.44 -4.28
N CYS A 70 -1.80 7.32 -5.26
CA CYS A 70 -2.80 8.39 -5.27
C CYS A 70 -3.90 8.07 -6.30
N CYS A 71 -5.14 8.44 -6.01
CA CYS A 71 -6.32 8.04 -6.76
C CYS A 71 -7.28 9.22 -6.94
N GLU A 72 -8.00 9.21 -8.07
CA GLU A 72 -8.97 10.25 -8.43
C GLU A 72 -10.19 10.29 -7.51
N SER A 73 -10.50 9.17 -6.86
CA SER A 73 -11.68 9.01 -6.01
C SER A 73 -11.46 7.91 -4.96
N PRO A 74 -12.27 7.88 -3.88
CA PRO A 74 -12.23 6.80 -2.89
C PRO A 74 -12.53 5.44 -3.53
N ARG A 75 -13.46 5.42 -4.51
CA ARG A 75 -13.82 4.20 -5.23
C ARG A 75 -12.66 3.66 -6.08
N ALA A 76 -11.88 4.53 -6.71
CA ALA A 76 -10.67 4.14 -7.43
C ALA A 76 -9.63 3.53 -6.46
N ALA A 77 -9.43 4.14 -5.29
CA ALA A 77 -8.52 3.63 -4.26
C ALA A 77 -8.96 2.25 -3.74
N LEU A 78 -10.25 2.05 -3.45
CA LEU A 78 -10.80 0.76 -3.04
C LEU A 78 -10.62 -0.32 -4.13
N THR A 79 -10.83 0.06 -5.39
CA THR A 79 -10.63 -0.84 -6.54
C THR A 79 -9.16 -1.24 -6.67
N LEU A 80 -8.23 -0.29 -6.47
CA LEU A 80 -6.79 -0.57 -6.49
C LEU A 80 -6.39 -1.48 -5.32
N ALA A 81 -6.82 -1.18 -4.10
CA ALA A 81 -6.54 -2.01 -2.92
C ALA A 81 -7.02 -3.45 -3.13
N SER A 82 -8.23 -3.64 -3.68
CA SER A 82 -8.77 -4.96 -4.01
C SER A 82 -7.90 -5.71 -5.03
N LYS A 83 -7.44 -5.04 -6.10
CA LYS A 83 -6.54 -5.63 -7.10
C LYS A 83 -5.18 -6.02 -6.51
N LEU A 84 -4.68 -5.23 -5.57
CA LEU A 84 -3.42 -5.48 -4.87
C LEU A 84 -3.56 -6.50 -3.74
N GLY A 85 -4.78 -6.95 -3.43
CA GLY A 85 -5.06 -7.89 -2.35
C GLY A 85 -4.83 -7.31 -0.95
N LEU A 86 -5.01 -5.99 -0.79
CA LEU A 86 -4.83 -5.26 0.46
C LEU A 86 -6.16 -5.13 1.20
N GLU A 87 -6.11 -5.23 2.53
CA GLU A 87 -7.27 -5.03 3.40
C GLU A 87 -7.43 -3.53 3.70
N VAL A 88 -8.57 -2.95 3.32
CA VAL A 88 -8.89 -1.56 3.65
C VAL A 88 -9.60 -1.52 5.00
N VAL A 89 -8.97 -0.90 6.00
CA VAL A 89 -9.52 -0.83 7.37
C VAL A 89 -10.25 0.47 7.68
N LYS A 90 -10.01 1.53 6.91
CA LYS A 90 -10.68 2.82 7.08
C LYS A 90 -10.79 3.58 5.77
N VAL A 91 -11.93 4.24 5.57
CA VAL A 91 -12.18 5.18 4.49
C VAL A 91 -12.66 6.50 5.11
N SER A 92 -11.90 7.58 4.95
CA SER A 92 -12.22 8.91 5.50
C SER A 92 -12.36 9.89 4.34
N VAL A 93 -13.60 10.13 3.92
CA VAL A 93 -13.95 10.93 2.74
C VAL A 93 -14.65 12.21 3.12
#